data_AF-A0A8C5ZR00-F1
#
_entry.id   AF-A0A8C5ZR00-F1
#
_cell.length_a   1.000
_cell.length_b   1.000
_cell.length_c   1.000
_cell.angle_alpha   90.00
_cell.angle_beta   90.00
_cell.angle_gamma   90.00
#
_symmetry.space_group_name_H-M   'P 1'
#
loop_
_entity.id
_entity.type
_entity.pdbx_description
1 polymer ?
#
loop_
_entity_poly.entity_id
_entity_poly.type
_entity_poly.pdbx_seq_one_letter_code
_entity_poly.pdbx_strand_id
1 'polypeptide(L)'
;MLSLLIILSGLAWPTSGGQSSKSSLLQITVPEKFDKNTNRKDVTETHVTYSITIEEKTYILSLKKQSYLAPNFPVFSYSKWGSLQEDSLFVKGDCFYQGNVEDIPQSAVTLDVCSGLRGFLLLENVSYGIEPLESSAVFEHMIYQINNDQVEYPLLTEGYSKPHYIGQPYRILVKTDKTSEITLKTTLKVQIIIDKAMFEYMDSDIDVAAEKVIHIIGLINTMFSRLKMTVMLSSLEIWSDQNKISTNGSADEVLQRFLSWKQTYLSSRSNNMAYLLIYKDHPNFVGATYHGMACDPKFSAGILLHPRTISLEAFSIVLAQLIGINLGLAYDDLYNCYCPESTCIMNPGAM
;
A
#
# COMPACT_ATOMS: atom_id res chain seq x y z
N MET A 1 -39.72 -46.21 32.41
CA MET A 1 -40.85 -45.48 31.80
C MET A 1 -40.94 -44.14 32.53
N LEU A 2 -40.36 -43.09 31.97
CA LEU A 2 -40.90 -42.12 30.99
C LEU A 2 -41.70 -40.98 31.64
N SER A 3 -41.29 -39.76 31.29
CA SER A 3 -41.99 -38.46 31.34
C SER A 3 -42.05 -37.75 32.71
N LEU A 4 -41.36 -36.62 32.96
CA LEU A 4 -41.33 -35.28 32.31
C LEU A 4 -42.66 -34.52 32.47
N LEU A 5 -42.67 -33.45 33.29
CA LEU A 5 -43.11 -32.07 32.95
C LEU A 5 -43.13 -31.08 34.17
N ILE A 6 -42.33 -30.00 34.05
CA ILE A 6 -42.61 -28.54 34.27
C ILE A 6 -43.00 -28.00 35.67
N ILE A 7 -42.29 -26.96 36.16
CA ILE A 7 -42.74 -25.54 36.33
C ILE A 7 -41.55 -24.62 36.72
N LEU A 8 -41.63 -23.37 36.25
CA LEU A 8 -40.71 -22.23 36.25
C LEU A 8 -40.38 -21.58 37.62
N SER A 9 -39.18 -21.01 37.73
CA SER A 9 -38.88 -19.59 38.08
C SER A 9 -37.35 -19.46 38.16
N GLY A 10 -36.63 -18.61 37.43
CA GLY A 10 -36.90 -17.23 37.09
C GLY A 10 -35.94 -16.36 37.89
N LEU A 11 -34.73 -16.10 37.37
CA LEU A 11 -33.87 -14.95 37.68
C LEU A 11 -32.81 -14.85 36.57
N ALA A 12 -33.13 -14.04 35.57
CA ALA A 12 -32.21 -13.65 34.50
C ALA A 12 -31.24 -12.60 35.03
N TRP A 13 -29.93 -12.85 34.91
CA TRP A 13 -28.93 -11.80 34.86
C TRP A 13 -28.77 -11.37 33.40
N PRO A 14 -28.69 -10.06 33.11
CA PRO A 14 -28.43 -9.61 31.75
C PRO A 14 -26.98 -9.95 31.41
N THR A 15 -26.78 -10.94 30.54
CA THR A 15 -25.56 -11.04 29.76
C THR A 15 -25.52 -9.81 28.86
N SER A 16 -24.60 -8.89 29.16
CA SER A 16 -24.24 -7.78 28.28
C SER A 16 -23.97 -8.35 26.89
N GLY A 17 -24.86 -8.05 25.96
CA GLY A 17 -24.73 -8.44 24.57
C GLY A 17 -23.39 -7.94 24.03
N GLY A 18 -22.69 -8.83 23.33
CA GLY A 18 -21.57 -8.46 22.48
C GLY A 18 -22.01 -7.33 21.58
N GLN A 19 -21.22 -6.27 21.58
CA GLN A 19 -21.38 -5.11 20.72
C GLN A 19 -21.30 -5.63 19.28
N SER A 20 -22.44 -5.72 18.61
CA SER A 20 -22.46 -6.11 17.20
C SER A 20 -21.69 -5.05 16.43
N SER A 21 -20.58 -5.46 15.81
CA SER A 21 -19.88 -4.62 14.84
C SER A 21 -20.91 -4.14 13.81
N LYS A 22 -20.98 -2.82 13.64
CA LYS A 22 -21.85 -2.16 12.68
C LYS A 22 -21.54 -2.76 11.30
N SER A 23 -22.52 -3.40 10.67
CA SER A 23 -22.34 -4.05 9.36
C SER A 23 -21.72 -3.05 8.38
N SER A 24 -20.54 -3.36 7.85
CA SER A 24 -20.08 -2.75 6.60
C SER A 24 -21.15 -3.02 5.55
N LEU A 25 -21.51 -2.00 4.77
CA LEU A 25 -22.38 -2.20 3.62
C LEU A 25 -21.65 -3.19 2.70
N LEU A 26 -22.28 -4.32 2.40
CA LEU A 26 -21.74 -5.37 1.55
C LEU A 26 -22.73 -5.62 0.41
N GLN A 27 -22.33 -5.31 -0.82
CA GLN A 27 -23.17 -5.44 -2.01
C GLN A 27 -22.42 -6.19 -3.11
N ILE A 28 -23.14 -6.95 -3.93
CA ILE A 28 -22.59 -7.56 -5.14
C ILE A 28 -22.92 -6.66 -6.34
N THR A 29 -21.94 -6.39 -7.19
CA THR A 29 -22.09 -5.69 -8.47
C THR A 29 -21.54 -6.54 -9.60
N VAL A 30 -21.99 -6.29 -10.83
CA VAL A 30 -21.38 -6.81 -12.05
C VAL A 30 -20.85 -5.62 -12.85
N PRO A 31 -19.52 -5.38 -12.83
CA PRO A 31 -18.93 -4.27 -13.58
C PRO A 31 -19.02 -4.50 -15.09
N GLU A 32 -19.46 -3.48 -15.83
CA GLU A 32 -19.51 -3.53 -17.29
C GLU A 32 -18.41 -2.66 -17.89
N LYS A 33 -17.63 -3.21 -18.83
CA LYS A 33 -16.57 -2.47 -19.53
C LYS A 33 -17.12 -1.79 -20.78
N PHE A 34 -16.79 -0.51 -20.97
CA PHE A 34 -17.13 0.26 -22.17
C PHE A 34 -15.88 0.78 -22.89
N ASP A 35 -15.91 0.76 -24.21
CA ASP A 35 -14.93 1.44 -25.06
C ASP A 35 -15.56 2.71 -25.63
N LYS A 36 -15.12 3.89 -25.14
CA LYS A 36 -15.63 5.19 -25.61
C LYS A 36 -15.21 5.56 -27.05
N ASN A 37 -14.46 4.72 -27.78
CA ASN A 37 -13.96 5.09 -29.12
C ASN A 37 -13.73 3.90 -30.06
N THR A 38 -14.64 3.70 -31.03
CA THR A 38 -14.62 2.58 -31.99
C THR A 38 -13.63 2.73 -33.16
N ASN A 39 -12.75 3.75 -33.18
CA ASN A 39 -11.95 4.07 -34.38
C ASN A 39 -10.42 4.12 -34.22
N ARG A 40 -9.83 3.68 -33.10
CA ARG A 40 -8.37 3.59 -32.98
C ARG A 40 -7.95 2.48 -32.01
N LYS A 41 -7.62 1.30 -32.55
CA LYS A 41 -7.21 0.11 -31.79
C LYS A 41 -6.02 0.38 -30.84
N ASP A 42 -5.10 1.28 -31.19
CA ASP A 42 -3.94 1.64 -30.35
C ASP A 42 -4.27 2.45 -29.08
N VAL A 43 -5.43 3.11 -28.99
CA VAL A 43 -5.78 3.96 -27.82
C VAL A 43 -6.44 3.13 -26.70
N THR A 44 -6.97 1.95 -27.03
CA THR A 44 -7.87 1.15 -26.17
C THR A 44 -7.21 0.45 -24.98
N GLU A 45 -5.89 0.20 -25.01
CA GLU A 45 -5.20 -0.43 -23.86
C GLU A 45 -4.79 0.57 -22.77
N THR A 46 -4.75 1.86 -23.09
CA THR A 46 -4.24 2.88 -22.14
C THR A 46 -5.34 3.53 -21.32
N HIS A 47 -6.58 3.51 -21.79
CA HIS A 47 -7.74 4.07 -21.10
C HIS A 47 -8.88 3.07 -21.17
N VAL A 48 -9.50 2.81 -20.04
CA VAL A 48 -10.66 1.91 -19.94
C VAL A 48 -11.75 2.59 -19.15
N THR A 49 -12.99 2.27 -19.46
CA THR A 49 -14.15 2.76 -18.71
C THR A 49 -14.93 1.58 -18.17
N TYR A 50 -15.29 1.64 -16.90
CA TYR A 50 -16.19 0.66 -16.27
C TYR A 50 -17.42 1.36 -15.73
N SER A 51 -18.60 0.74 -15.80
CA SER A 51 -19.73 1.11 -14.96
C SER A 51 -19.88 0.12 -13.82
N ILE A 52 -20.09 0.63 -12.62
CA ILE A 52 -20.41 -0.17 -11.43
C ILE A 52 -21.67 0.39 -10.77
N THR A 53 -22.42 -0.47 -10.08
CA THR A 53 -23.63 -0.05 -9.37
C THR A 53 -23.44 -0.23 -7.86
N ILE A 54 -23.60 0.86 -7.11
CA ILE A 54 -23.51 0.90 -5.64
C ILE A 54 -24.79 1.57 -5.15
N GLU A 55 -25.55 0.93 -4.25
CA GLU A 55 -26.81 1.44 -3.69
C GLU A 55 -27.80 1.95 -4.75
N GLU A 56 -28.05 1.14 -5.78
CA GLU A 56 -28.94 1.47 -6.91
C GLU A 56 -28.48 2.65 -7.79
N LYS A 57 -27.32 3.23 -7.51
CA LYS A 57 -26.71 4.30 -8.31
C LYS A 57 -25.56 3.77 -9.15
N THR A 58 -25.59 4.07 -10.44
CA THR A 58 -24.52 3.70 -11.38
C THR A 58 -23.43 4.78 -11.41
N TYR A 59 -22.18 4.34 -11.29
CA TYR A 59 -20.99 5.17 -11.34
C TYR A 59 -20.12 4.78 -12.53
N ILE A 60 -19.64 5.78 -13.28
CA ILE A 60 -18.78 5.56 -14.45
C ILE A 60 -17.34 5.86 -14.05
N LEU A 61 -16.48 4.86 -14.11
CA LEU A 61 -15.07 4.93 -13.76
C LEU A 61 -14.26 5.24 -15.02
N SER A 62 -13.66 6.42 -15.11
CA SER A 62 -12.76 6.77 -16.21
C SER A 62 -11.32 6.52 -15.80
N LEU A 63 -10.72 5.45 -16.32
CA LEU A 63 -9.46 4.93 -15.84
C LEU A 63 -8.35 5.05 -16.88
N LYS A 64 -7.14 5.33 -16.40
CA LYS A 64 -5.93 5.36 -17.20
C LYS A 64 -4.92 4.35 -16.65
N LYS A 65 -4.38 3.53 -17.55
CA LYS A 65 -3.33 2.56 -17.27
C LYS A 65 -2.12 3.27 -16.68
N GLN A 66 -1.66 2.77 -15.55
CA GLN A 66 -0.45 3.21 -14.87
C GLN A 66 0.66 2.20 -15.15
N SER A 67 1.87 2.72 -15.37
CA SER A 67 3.08 1.92 -15.51
C SER A 67 4.07 2.44 -14.49
N TYR A 68 4.26 1.67 -13.42
CA TYR A 68 5.13 1.99 -12.29
C TYR A 68 6.05 0.82 -11.93
N LEU A 69 6.19 -0.13 -12.85
CA LEU A 69 7.17 -1.21 -12.76
C LEU A 69 8.38 -0.82 -13.62
N ALA A 70 9.58 -1.15 -13.15
CA ALA A 70 10.77 -1.03 -13.99
C ALA A 70 10.67 -1.98 -15.19
N PRO A 71 11.28 -1.63 -16.34
CA PRO A 71 11.36 -2.55 -17.48
C PRO A 71 11.99 -3.88 -17.05
N ASN A 72 11.36 -5.00 -17.43
CA ASN A 72 11.75 -6.34 -16.98
C ASN A 72 11.83 -6.46 -15.47
N PHE A 73 10.82 -5.92 -14.77
CA PHE A 73 10.74 -5.89 -13.32
C PHE A 73 11.23 -7.20 -12.68
N PRO A 74 12.42 -7.20 -12.05
CA PRO A 74 13.02 -8.43 -11.58
C PRO A 74 12.45 -8.79 -10.21
N VAL A 75 12.00 -10.04 -10.09
CA VAL A 75 11.58 -10.64 -8.83
C VAL A 75 12.63 -11.67 -8.43
N PHE A 76 13.22 -11.48 -7.26
CA PHE A 76 14.23 -12.37 -6.70
C PHE A 76 13.61 -13.23 -5.61
N SER A 77 13.82 -14.54 -5.68
CA SER A 77 13.44 -15.50 -4.64
C SER A 77 14.60 -16.44 -4.33
N TYR A 78 14.45 -17.30 -3.34
CA TYR A 78 15.46 -18.27 -2.96
C TYR A 78 14.92 -19.69 -3.03
N SER A 79 15.72 -20.59 -3.60
CA SER A 79 15.43 -22.01 -3.55
C SER A 79 15.54 -22.55 -2.13
N LYS A 80 15.04 -23.78 -1.90
CA LYS A 80 15.20 -24.50 -0.62
C LYS A 80 16.67 -24.66 -0.18
N TRP A 81 17.61 -24.54 -1.12
CA TRP A 81 19.05 -24.64 -0.87
C TRP A 81 19.73 -23.27 -0.72
N GLY A 82 18.96 -22.18 -0.68
CA GLY A 82 19.45 -20.81 -0.48
C GLY A 82 20.08 -20.17 -1.71
N SER A 83 19.93 -20.77 -2.90
CA SER A 83 20.40 -20.16 -4.15
C SER A 83 19.42 -19.07 -4.60
N LEU A 84 19.94 -17.88 -4.91
CA LEU A 84 19.16 -16.79 -5.51
C LEU A 84 18.62 -17.22 -6.88
N GLN A 85 17.32 -17.10 -7.07
CA GLN A 85 16.60 -17.34 -8.31
C GLN A 85 15.99 -16.01 -8.75
N GLU A 86 16.34 -15.58 -9.95
CA GLU A 86 15.70 -14.45 -10.59
C GLU A 86 14.53 -14.98 -11.42
N ASP A 87 13.32 -14.62 -11.03
CA ASP A 87 12.14 -14.81 -11.84
C ASP A 87 11.88 -13.54 -12.65
N SER A 88 12.09 -13.64 -13.96
CA SER A 88 11.88 -12.56 -14.92
C SER A 88 10.54 -12.70 -15.66
N LEU A 89 9.73 -13.70 -15.32
CA LEU A 89 8.47 -14.02 -16.00
C LEU A 89 7.24 -13.36 -15.38
N PHE A 90 7.40 -12.51 -14.35
CA PHE A 90 6.31 -11.68 -13.84
C PHE A 90 5.96 -10.57 -14.85
N VAL A 91 5.40 -10.98 -15.99
CA VAL A 91 4.87 -10.13 -17.05
C VAL A 91 3.37 -10.41 -17.17
N LYS A 92 2.63 -10.18 -16.08
CA LYS A 92 1.25 -9.73 -16.25
C LYS A 92 1.33 -8.25 -16.58
N GLY A 93 1.29 -7.93 -17.87
CA GLY A 93 1.48 -6.57 -18.37
C GLY A 93 0.59 -5.58 -17.61
N ASP A 94 1.17 -4.44 -17.22
CA ASP A 94 0.57 -3.28 -16.53
C ASP A 94 -0.97 -3.28 -16.56
N CYS A 95 -1.59 -3.99 -15.62
CA CYS A 95 -3.05 -4.10 -15.48
C CYS A 95 -3.58 -3.19 -14.36
N PHE A 96 -2.73 -2.25 -13.95
CA PHE A 96 -3.04 -1.29 -12.90
C PHE A 96 -3.53 -0.01 -13.52
N TYR A 97 -4.65 0.46 -13.03
CA TYR A 97 -5.36 1.61 -13.57
C TYR A 97 -5.68 2.57 -12.44
N GLN A 98 -5.51 3.86 -12.73
CA GLN A 98 -5.90 4.93 -11.84
C GLN A 98 -6.78 5.92 -12.61
N GLY A 99 -7.77 6.47 -11.94
CA GLY A 99 -8.66 7.44 -12.55
C GLY A 99 -9.58 8.07 -11.54
N ASN A 100 -10.69 8.60 -12.06
CA ASN A 100 -11.72 9.25 -11.27
C ASN A 100 -13.08 8.72 -11.69
N VAL A 101 -14.08 9.00 -10.88
CA VAL A 101 -15.48 8.76 -11.22
C VAL A 101 -16.03 9.97 -11.97
N GLU A 102 -16.66 9.74 -13.12
CA GLU A 102 -17.26 10.80 -13.92
C GLU A 102 -18.32 11.55 -13.10
N ASP A 103 -18.39 12.86 -13.32
CA ASP A 103 -19.31 13.79 -12.66
C ASP A 103 -19.16 13.92 -11.13
N ILE A 104 -18.17 13.29 -10.52
CA ILE A 104 -17.86 13.41 -9.09
C ILE A 104 -16.49 14.09 -8.93
N PRO A 105 -16.44 15.39 -8.59
CA PRO A 105 -15.19 16.09 -8.40
C PRO A 105 -14.42 15.49 -7.22
N GLN A 106 -13.08 15.49 -7.33
CA GLN A 106 -12.17 14.98 -6.30
C GLN A 106 -12.30 13.48 -5.97
N SER A 107 -13.12 12.72 -6.71
CA SER A 107 -13.12 11.26 -6.63
C SER A 107 -11.78 10.68 -7.09
N ALA A 108 -11.43 9.50 -6.59
CA ALA A 108 -10.25 8.76 -6.99
C ALA A 108 -10.55 7.27 -7.07
N VAL A 109 -10.01 6.60 -8.08
CA VAL A 109 -10.20 5.17 -8.31
C VAL A 109 -8.85 4.54 -8.59
N THR A 110 -8.56 3.42 -7.93
CA THR A 110 -7.38 2.59 -8.21
C THR A 110 -7.83 1.16 -8.36
N LEU A 111 -7.53 0.54 -9.50
CA LEU A 111 -7.96 -0.81 -9.80
C LEU A 111 -6.82 -1.61 -10.42
N ASP A 112 -6.59 -2.78 -9.86
CA ASP A 112 -5.98 -3.91 -10.53
C ASP A 112 -7.08 -4.63 -11.33
N VAL A 113 -6.84 -4.90 -12.62
CA VAL A 113 -7.78 -5.62 -13.49
C VAL A 113 -7.22 -6.95 -14.01
N CYS A 114 -6.08 -7.41 -13.50
CA CYS A 114 -5.38 -8.62 -13.95
C CYS A 114 -6.22 -9.89 -13.79
N SER A 115 -6.96 -10.00 -12.70
CA SER A 115 -7.73 -11.19 -12.32
C SER A 115 -9.15 -10.80 -11.88
N GLY A 116 -9.75 -9.82 -12.58
CA GLY A 116 -10.96 -9.11 -12.15
C GLY A 116 -10.64 -7.77 -11.50
N LEU A 117 -11.68 -6.95 -11.25
CA LEU A 117 -11.50 -5.64 -10.58
C LEU A 117 -11.20 -5.82 -9.09
N ARG A 118 -9.99 -5.46 -8.68
CA ARG A 118 -9.60 -5.36 -7.27
C ARG A 118 -9.05 -3.98 -6.98
N GLY A 119 -9.52 -3.33 -5.92
CA GLY A 119 -8.98 -2.06 -5.46
C GLY A 119 -10.00 -1.21 -4.74
N PHE A 120 -9.93 0.11 -4.90
CA PHE A 120 -10.72 1.02 -4.11
C PHE A 120 -11.24 2.22 -4.89
N LEU A 121 -12.37 2.74 -4.41
CA LEU A 121 -13.05 3.93 -4.91
C LEU A 121 -13.24 4.90 -3.77
N LEU A 122 -12.70 6.10 -3.92
CA LEU A 122 -12.98 7.24 -3.07
C LEU A 122 -14.08 8.07 -3.74
N LEU A 123 -15.26 8.05 -3.13
CA LEU A 123 -16.45 8.79 -3.53
C LEU A 123 -16.76 9.83 -2.46
N GLU A 124 -16.43 11.09 -2.73
CA GLU A 124 -16.57 12.19 -1.76
C GLU A 124 -15.81 11.88 -0.45
N ASN A 125 -16.51 11.54 0.63
CA ASN A 125 -15.93 11.20 1.94
C ASN A 125 -16.09 9.71 2.31
N VAL A 126 -16.45 8.86 1.35
CA VAL A 126 -16.65 7.43 1.58
C VAL A 126 -15.70 6.62 0.70
N SER A 127 -14.99 5.69 1.35
CA SER A 127 -14.09 4.76 0.68
C SER A 127 -14.76 3.40 0.53
N TYR A 128 -14.73 2.85 -0.67
CA TYR A 128 -15.23 1.52 -1.00
C TYR A 128 -14.09 0.63 -1.47
N GLY A 129 -14.04 -0.60 -0.98
CA GLY A 129 -13.25 -1.68 -1.55
C GLY A 129 -14.07 -2.45 -2.59
N ILE A 130 -13.40 -2.95 -3.63
CA ILE A 130 -13.98 -3.87 -4.60
C ILE A 130 -13.05 -5.07 -4.78
N GLU A 131 -13.61 -6.27 -4.78
CA GLU A 131 -12.87 -7.51 -5.02
C GLU A 131 -13.67 -8.50 -5.87
N PRO A 132 -13.02 -9.32 -6.71
CA PRO A 132 -13.70 -10.35 -7.48
C PRO A 132 -14.25 -11.45 -6.56
N LEU A 133 -15.46 -11.93 -6.84
CA LEU A 133 -15.97 -13.15 -6.21
C LEU A 133 -15.30 -14.37 -6.85
N GLU A 134 -14.51 -15.10 -6.07
CA GLU A 134 -13.81 -16.29 -6.55
C GLU A 134 -14.79 -17.28 -7.19
N SER A 135 -14.44 -17.79 -8.37
CA SER A 135 -15.22 -18.78 -9.13
C SER A 135 -16.55 -18.29 -9.74
N SER A 136 -16.84 -16.99 -9.78
CA SER A 136 -18.01 -16.47 -10.49
C SER A 136 -17.87 -16.61 -12.02
N ALA A 137 -18.90 -17.16 -12.68
CA ALA A 137 -18.97 -17.26 -14.14
C ALA A 137 -19.40 -15.95 -14.83
N VAL A 138 -19.83 -14.95 -14.05
CA VAL A 138 -20.54 -13.74 -14.56
C VAL A 138 -19.80 -12.43 -14.23
N PHE A 139 -18.51 -12.49 -13.89
CA PHE A 139 -17.68 -11.32 -13.53
C PHE A 139 -18.31 -10.51 -12.38
N GLU A 140 -18.77 -11.20 -11.34
CA GLU A 140 -19.34 -10.58 -10.15
C GLU A 140 -18.25 -10.12 -9.18
N HIS A 141 -18.48 -8.97 -8.55
CA HIS A 141 -17.57 -8.35 -7.60
C HIS A 141 -18.31 -8.01 -6.31
N MET A 142 -17.64 -8.23 -5.19
CA MET A 142 -18.05 -7.73 -3.90
C MET A 142 -17.60 -6.29 -3.75
N ILE A 143 -18.50 -5.40 -3.36
CA ILE A 143 -18.20 -4.03 -2.93
C ILE A 143 -18.52 -3.92 -1.45
N TYR A 144 -17.59 -3.33 -0.70
CA TYR A 144 -17.79 -3.06 0.72
C TYR A 144 -17.29 -1.68 1.12
N GLN A 145 -17.97 -1.06 2.08
CA GLN A 145 -17.50 0.19 2.66
C GLN A 145 -16.30 -0.08 3.59
N ILE A 146 -15.21 0.65 3.38
CA ILE A 146 -14.04 0.63 4.25
C ILE A 146 -14.30 1.62 5.38
N ASN A 147 -14.57 1.10 6.58
CA ASN A 147 -14.69 1.91 7.78
C ASN A 147 -13.31 2.05 8.43
N ASN A 148 -12.86 3.28 8.62
CA ASN A 148 -11.66 3.59 9.39
C ASN A 148 -11.98 3.45 10.89
N ASP A 149 -12.13 2.22 11.37
CA ASP A 149 -12.08 1.97 12.80
C ASP A 149 -10.64 2.25 13.25
N GLN A 150 -10.41 3.39 13.90
CA GLN A 150 -9.09 3.79 14.36
C GLN A 150 -8.53 2.75 15.33
N VAL A 151 -7.66 1.87 14.84
CA VAL A 151 -6.84 1.03 15.70
C VAL A 151 -5.63 1.86 16.10
N GLU A 152 -5.64 2.41 17.31
CA GLU A 152 -4.48 3.13 17.86
C GLU A 152 -3.30 2.16 18.02
N TYR A 153 -2.37 2.20 17.08
CA TYR A 153 -1.03 1.63 17.25
C TYR A 153 -0.10 2.64 17.90
N PRO A 154 0.91 2.20 18.67
CA PRO A 154 1.96 3.07 19.14
C PRO A 154 2.59 3.79 17.93
N LEU A 155 2.60 5.11 18.03
CA LEU A 155 3.15 6.04 17.05
C LEU A 155 4.50 5.53 16.54
N LEU A 156 4.74 5.69 15.23
CA LEU A 156 6.06 5.55 14.65
C LEU A 156 7.02 6.45 15.45
N THR A 157 7.92 5.85 16.21
CA THR A 157 8.94 6.61 16.93
C THR A 157 9.78 7.31 15.87
N GLU A 158 9.61 8.63 15.70
CA GLU A 158 10.60 9.44 15.04
C GLU A 158 11.89 9.28 15.85
N GLY A 159 12.75 8.39 15.39
CA GLY A 159 14.10 8.30 15.88
C GLY A 159 14.79 9.62 15.55
N TYR A 160 14.74 10.59 16.46
CA TYR A 160 15.66 11.72 16.54
C TYR A 160 17.08 11.21 16.87
N SER A 161 17.50 10.09 16.30
CA SER A 161 18.89 9.74 16.13
C SER A 161 19.41 10.63 15.02
N LYS A 162 19.66 11.91 15.33
CA LYS A 162 20.56 12.73 14.51
C LYS A 162 21.79 11.86 14.26
N PRO A 163 22.14 11.54 13.00
CA PRO A 163 23.46 11.02 12.73
C PRO A 163 24.44 11.98 13.41
N HIS A 164 25.32 11.48 14.27
CA HIS A 164 26.44 12.26 14.79
C HIS A 164 27.42 12.54 13.64
N TYR A 165 26.97 13.30 12.65
CA TYR A 165 27.77 14.03 11.70
C TYR A 165 27.47 15.50 11.96
N ILE A 166 28.43 16.14 12.61
CA ILE A 166 28.49 17.56 12.90
C ILE A 166 28.02 18.34 11.68
N GLY A 167 27.05 19.23 11.89
CA GLY A 167 26.47 20.06 10.85
C GLY A 167 27.55 20.84 10.10
N GLN A 168 27.64 20.57 8.81
CA GLN A 168 27.95 21.63 7.86
C GLN A 168 26.61 22.07 7.27
N PRO A 169 26.21 23.34 7.46
CA PRO A 169 25.08 23.89 6.72
C PRO A 169 25.48 23.87 5.25
N TYR A 170 24.88 22.98 4.45
CA TYR A 170 24.92 23.12 3.01
C TYR A 170 24.20 24.44 2.69
N ARG A 171 24.98 25.50 2.44
CA ARG A 171 24.45 26.73 1.87
C ARG A 171 23.94 26.37 0.47
N ILE A 172 22.63 26.18 0.34
CA ILE A 172 21.97 26.18 -0.96
C ILE A 172 22.13 27.61 -1.48
N LEU A 173 23.14 27.85 -2.32
CA LEU A 173 23.15 29.02 -3.19
C LEU A 173 21.97 28.85 -4.14
N VAL A 174 20.84 29.47 -3.80
CA VAL A 174 19.78 29.70 -4.76
C VAL A 174 20.32 30.73 -5.74
N LYS A 175 20.98 30.23 -6.80
CA LYS A 175 21.09 31.02 -8.02
C LYS A 175 19.65 31.11 -8.54
N THR A 176 19.04 32.27 -8.36
CA THR A 176 17.75 32.61 -8.96
C THR A 176 17.93 32.73 -10.47
N ASP A 177 18.20 31.61 -11.13
CA ASP A 177 18.02 31.50 -12.56
C ASP A 177 16.51 31.46 -12.78
N LYS A 178 15.97 32.63 -13.17
CA LYS A 178 14.66 32.71 -13.79
C LYS A 178 14.71 31.84 -15.05
N THR A 179 14.18 30.61 -15.02
CA THR A 179 13.74 29.91 -16.24
C THR A 179 13.01 28.59 -15.96
N SER A 180 11.94 28.40 -16.73
CA SER A 180 11.16 27.18 -16.99
C SER A 180 10.41 26.54 -15.81
N GLU A 181 9.08 26.57 -15.91
CA GLU A 181 8.20 25.54 -15.35
C GLU A 181 8.60 24.17 -15.92
N ILE A 182 9.67 23.56 -15.40
CA ILE A 182 9.97 22.18 -15.73
C ILE A 182 8.97 21.35 -14.93
N THR A 183 7.91 20.90 -15.60
CA THR A 183 6.95 19.93 -15.08
C THR A 183 7.62 18.56 -14.98
N LEU A 184 8.64 18.43 -14.11
CA LEU A 184 9.29 17.16 -13.85
C LEU A 184 8.31 16.32 -13.04
N LYS A 185 7.67 15.34 -13.69
CA LYS A 185 7.13 14.20 -12.95
C LYS A 185 8.31 13.51 -12.26
N THR A 186 8.40 13.66 -10.96
CA THR A 186 9.49 13.08 -10.17
C THR A 186 9.22 11.59 -9.98
N THR A 187 10.10 10.74 -10.50
CA THR A 187 10.01 9.30 -10.33
C THR A 187 10.93 8.86 -9.20
N LEU A 188 10.38 8.21 -8.19
CA LEU A 188 11.09 7.67 -7.04
C LEU A 188 11.27 6.16 -7.22
N LYS A 189 12.51 5.70 -7.36
CA LYS A 189 12.79 4.27 -7.51
C LYS A 189 12.84 3.60 -6.15
N VAL A 190 11.96 2.63 -5.95
CA VAL A 190 11.85 1.86 -4.72
C VAL A 190 12.15 0.39 -4.99
N GLN A 191 12.94 -0.24 -4.14
CA GLN A 191 13.10 -1.68 -4.05
C GLN A 191 12.33 -2.17 -2.84
N ILE A 192 11.54 -3.23 -3.01
CA ILE A 192 10.83 -3.87 -1.90
C ILE A 192 11.53 -5.19 -1.58
N ILE A 193 11.73 -5.43 -0.30
CA ILE A 193 12.20 -6.70 0.24
C ILE A 193 11.11 -7.23 1.17
N ILE A 194 10.75 -8.50 1.03
CA ILE A 194 9.75 -9.19 1.86
C ILE A 194 10.48 -10.23 2.71
N ASP A 195 10.25 -10.17 4.02
CA ASP A 195 10.76 -11.17 4.94
C ASP A 195 9.99 -12.50 4.82
N LYS A 196 10.55 -13.58 5.34
CA LYS A 196 9.97 -14.92 5.25
C LYS A 196 8.57 -14.98 5.84
N ALA A 197 8.34 -14.37 7.00
CA ALA A 197 7.03 -14.40 7.64
C ALA A 197 5.97 -13.66 6.82
N MET A 198 6.35 -12.54 6.19
CA MET A 198 5.47 -11.79 5.29
C MET A 198 5.20 -12.55 3.99
N PHE A 199 6.19 -13.28 3.47
CA PHE A 199 5.96 -14.20 2.35
C PHE A 199 4.99 -15.33 2.71
N GLU A 200 5.14 -15.92 3.90
CA GLU A 200 4.21 -16.94 4.41
C GLU A 200 2.79 -16.39 4.59
N TYR A 201 2.66 -15.15 5.09
CA TYR A 201 1.38 -14.43 5.17
C TYR A 201 0.78 -14.13 3.79
N MET A 202 1.62 -13.91 2.77
CA MET A 202 1.23 -13.72 1.37
C MET A 202 1.10 -15.05 0.62
N ASP A 203 0.53 -16.07 1.28
CA ASP A 203 0.19 -17.38 0.72
C ASP A 203 1.38 -18.25 0.26
N SER A 204 2.63 -17.84 0.59
CA SER A 204 3.84 -18.57 0.21
C SER A 204 3.99 -18.80 -1.31
N ASP A 205 3.39 -17.94 -2.11
CA ASP A 205 3.44 -17.99 -3.57
C ASP A 205 4.08 -16.71 -4.10
N ILE A 206 5.09 -16.87 -4.97
CA ILE A 206 5.91 -15.76 -5.47
C ILE A 206 5.04 -14.80 -6.30
N ASP A 207 4.15 -15.33 -7.13
CA ASP A 207 3.29 -14.54 -7.99
C ASP A 207 2.25 -13.79 -7.16
N VAL A 208 1.64 -14.46 -6.18
CA VAL A 208 0.66 -13.83 -5.27
C VAL A 208 1.31 -12.73 -4.43
N ALA A 209 2.50 -12.97 -3.88
CA ALA A 209 3.24 -11.97 -3.12
C ALA A 209 3.63 -10.75 -3.99
N ALA A 210 4.07 -11.01 -5.23
CA ALA A 210 4.37 -9.94 -6.18
C ALA A 210 3.12 -9.13 -6.55
N GLU A 211 1.99 -9.76 -6.87
CA GLU A 211 0.71 -9.09 -7.13
C GLU A 211 0.31 -8.19 -5.95
N LYS A 212 0.38 -8.69 -4.71
CA LYS A 212 0.07 -7.92 -3.49
C LYS A 212 1.00 -6.71 -3.30
N VAL A 213 2.31 -6.84 -3.54
CA VAL A 213 3.24 -5.69 -3.47
C VAL A 213 2.95 -4.66 -4.55
N ILE A 214 2.70 -5.10 -5.77
CA ILE A 214 2.42 -4.19 -6.88
C ILE A 214 1.09 -3.45 -6.63
N HIS A 215 0.11 -4.14 -6.04
CA HIS A 215 -1.13 -3.53 -5.57
C HIS A 215 -0.85 -2.42 -4.56
N ILE A 216 -0.08 -2.69 -3.49
CA ILE A 216 0.34 -1.69 -2.49
C ILE A 216 0.98 -0.45 -3.15
N ILE A 217 1.91 -0.65 -4.08
CA ILE A 217 2.56 0.47 -4.80
C ILE A 217 1.55 1.25 -5.66
N GLY A 218 0.54 0.58 -6.22
CA GLY A 218 -0.58 1.21 -6.90
C GLY A 218 -1.35 2.16 -5.98
N LEU A 219 -1.69 1.71 -4.77
CA LEU A 219 -2.38 2.53 -3.77
C LEU A 219 -1.54 3.77 -3.40
N ILE A 220 -0.23 3.56 -3.19
CA ILE A 220 0.72 4.63 -2.89
C ILE A 220 0.79 5.63 -4.05
N ASN A 221 0.85 5.17 -5.30
CA ASN A 221 0.86 6.09 -6.44
C ASN A 221 -0.41 6.94 -6.51
N THR A 222 -1.55 6.42 -6.08
CA THR A 222 -2.77 7.23 -5.96
C THR A 222 -2.60 8.34 -4.92
N MET A 223 -2.04 8.02 -3.75
CA MET A 223 -1.72 9.02 -2.70
C MET A 223 -0.71 10.08 -3.19
N PHE A 224 0.34 9.64 -3.89
CA PHE A 224 1.42 10.51 -4.38
C PHE A 224 1.05 11.29 -5.66
N SER A 225 -0.07 10.97 -6.31
CA SER A 225 -0.52 11.64 -7.53
C SER A 225 -0.73 13.16 -7.30
N ARG A 226 -1.19 13.56 -6.11
CA ARG A 226 -1.37 14.97 -5.71
C ARG A 226 -0.05 15.73 -5.65
N LEU A 227 1.05 15.03 -5.33
CA LEU A 227 2.41 15.56 -5.30
C LEU A 227 3.08 15.56 -6.69
N LYS A 228 2.38 15.09 -7.74
CA LYS A 228 2.94 14.87 -9.09
C LYS A 228 4.19 13.98 -9.07
N MET A 229 4.21 13.02 -8.14
CA MET A 229 5.27 12.04 -7.98
C MET A 229 4.78 10.65 -8.35
N THR A 230 5.69 9.81 -8.83
CA THR A 230 5.43 8.39 -9.12
C THR A 230 6.46 7.53 -8.41
N VAL A 231 6.01 6.63 -7.56
CA VAL A 231 6.81 5.57 -6.96
C VAL A 231 6.91 4.43 -7.96
N MET A 232 8.11 4.20 -8.48
CA MET A 232 8.41 3.11 -9.41
C MET A 232 9.08 1.96 -8.68
N LEU A 233 8.48 0.77 -8.78
CA LEU A 233 9.02 -0.45 -8.24
C LEU A 233 10.15 -0.96 -9.14
N SER A 234 11.37 -0.92 -8.60
CA SER A 234 12.61 -1.20 -9.32
C SER A 234 13.00 -2.68 -9.30
N SER A 235 12.75 -3.35 -8.18
CA SER A 235 12.88 -4.80 -8.01
C SER A 235 12.11 -5.24 -6.76
N LEU A 236 11.78 -6.52 -6.70
CA LEU A 236 11.22 -7.18 -5.53
C LEU A 236 12.15 -8.33 -5.13
N GLU A 237 12.52 -8.42 -3.86
CA GLU A 237 13.28 -9.53 -3.31
C GLU A 237 12.50 -10.21 -2.19
N ILE A 238 12.31 -11.51 -2.28
CA ILE A 238 11.52 -12.31 -1.35
C ILE A 238 12.48 -13.27 -0.65
N TRP A 239 12.60 -13.16 0.67
CA TRP A 239 13.39 -14.09 1.49
C TRP A 239 12.64 -15.39 1.76
N SER A 240 12.33 -16.13 0.69
CA SER A 240 11.49 -17.34 0.72
C SER A 240 12.11 -18.54 1.44
N ASP A 241 13.44 -18.57 1.61
CA ASP A 241 14.15 -19.60 2.35
C ASP A 241 14.29 -19.25 3.84
N GLN A 242 14.92 -18.10 4.12
CA GLN A 242 15.21 -17.57 5.45
C GLN A 242 15.55 -16.07 5.38
N ASN A 243 15.28 -15.36 6.47
CA ASN A 243 15.62 -13.94 6.59
C ASN A 243 17.15 -13.74 6.52
N LYS A 244 17.61 -12.77 5.72
CA LYS A 244 19.05 -12.46 5.55
C LYS A 244 19.59 -11.57 6.67
N ILE A 245 18.70 -10.99 7.46
CA ILE A 245 19.00 -10.28 8.71
C ILE A 245 18.07 -10.77 9.82
N SER A 246 18.47 -10.56 11.07
CA SER A 246 17.56 -10.74 12.21
C SER A 246 16.53 -9.61 12.27
N THR A 247 15.24 -9.96 12.32
CA THR A 247 14.09 -9.04 12.43
C THR A 247 13.65 -8.82 13.90
N ASN A 248 14.44 -9.29 14.87
CA ASN A 248 14.18 -9.11 16.30
C ASN A 248 14.69 -7.76 16.83
N GLY A 249 14.05 -7.24 17.88
CA GLY A 249 14.45 -5.99 18.55
C GLY A 249 13.50 -4.82 18.26
N SER A 250 13.98 -3.60 18.53
CA SER A 250 13.28 -2.35 18.22
C SER A 250 13.33 -2.03 16.72
N ALA A 251 12.49 -1.09 16.28
CA ALA A 251 12.45 -0.65 14.89
C ALA A 251 13.82 -0.14 14.41
N ASP A 252 14.47 0.68 15.24
CA ASP A 252 15.77 1.28 14.94
C ASP A 252 16.87 0.23 14.81
N GLU A 253 16.88 -0.78 15.68
CA GLU A 253 17.85 -1.87 15.61
C GLU A 253 17.72 -2.67 14.31
N VAL A 254 16.49 -3.00 13.92
CA VAL A 254 16.23 -3.74 12.68
C VAL A 254 16.56 -2.88 11.46
N LEU A 255 16.23 -1.58 11.47
CA LEU A 255 16.58 -0.64 10.41
C LEU A 255 18.10 -0.52 10.23
N GLN A 256 18.87 -0.44 11.33
CA GLN A 256 20.33 -0.39 11.27
C GLN A 256 20.93 -1.67 10.66
N ARG A 257 20.42 -2.86 11.03
CA ARG A 257 20.85 -4.12 10.41
C ARG A 257 20.49 -4.17 8.94
N PHE A 258 19.30 -3.69 8.57
CA PHE A 258 18.86 -3.63 7.18
C PHE A 258 19.72 -2.69 6.33
N LEU A 259 20.09 -1.51 6.86
CA LEU A 259 21.02 -0.61 6.20
C LEU A 259 22.41 -1.22 5.99
N SER A 260 22.94 -1.92 7.01
CA SER A 260 24.21 -2.63 6.88
C SER A 260 24.16 -3.74 5.82
N TRP A 261 23.05 -4.49 5.78
CA TRP A 261 22.81 -5.49 4.75
C TRP A 261 22.70 -4.85 3.34
N LYS A 262 21.90 -3.79 3.19
CA LYS A 262 21.76 -3.02 1.93
C LYS A 262 23.12 -2.58 1.40
N GLN A 263 23.97 -2.01 2.25
CA GLN A 263 25.30 -1.53 1.83
C GLN A 263 26.24 -2.66 1.38
N THR A 264 26.06 -3.87 1.92
CA THR A 264 26.94 -5.03 1.63
C THR A 264 26.47 -5.80 0.39
N TYR A 265 25.15 -5.97 0.24
CA TYR A 265 24.55 -6.90 -0.73
C TYR A 265 23.91 -6.19 -1.93
N LEU A 266 23.29 -5.03 -1.72
CA LEU A 266 22.79 -4.23 -2.83
C LEU A 266 23.95 -3.41 -3.36
N SER A 267 24.28 -3.58 -4.65
CA SER A 267 25.36 -2.86 -5.31
C SER A 267 25.32 -1.38 -4.92
N SER A 268 26.41 -0.85 -4.36
CA SER A 268 26.50 0.53 -3.81
C SER A 268 26.22 1.66 -4.82
N ARG A 269 25.86 1.30 -6.06
CA ARG A 269 25.52 2.19 -7.17
C ARG A 269 24.01 2.40 -7.34
N SER A 270 23.18 1.59 -6.68
CA SER A 270 21.74 1.78 -6.70
C SER A 270 21.35 2.85 -5.68
N ASN A 271 21.03 4.05 -6.17
CA ASN A 271 20.43 5.11 -5.35
C ASN A 271 18.92 4.87 -5.11
N ASN A 272 18.43 3.65 -5.36
CA ASN A 272 17.05 3.30 -5.12
C ASN A 272 16.80 3.27 -3.61
N MET A 273 15.65 3.78 -3.20
CA MET A 273 15.18 3.60 -1.83
C MET A 273 14.83 2.13 -1.62
N ALA A 274 15.04 1.59 -0.42
CA ALA A 274 14.74 0.19 -0.13
C ALA A 274 13.81 0.08 1.08
N TYR A 275 12.75 -0.72 0.99
CA TYR A 275 11.87 -0.97 2.12
C TYR A 275 11.77 -2.47 2.41
N LEU A 276 11.99 -2.84 3.67
CA LEU A 276 11.79 -4.20 4.16
C LEU A 276 10.41 -4.33 4.80
N LEU A 277 9.58 -5.20 4.25
CA LEU A 277 8.25 -5.54 4.76
C LEU A 277 8.36 -6.80 5.61
N ILE A 278 7.97 -6.68 6.88
CA ILE A 278 8.11 -7.72 7.90
C ILE A 278 6.72 -8.05 8.43
N TYR A 279 6.35 -9.32 8.49
CA TYR A 279 5.14 -9.72 9.19
C TYR A 279 5.43 -9.96 10.67
N LYS A 280 4.60 -9.40 11.53
CA LYS A 280 4.66 -9.65 12.97
C LYS A 280 3.27 -9.50 13.55
N ASP A 281 2.72 -10.58 14.12
CA ASP A 281 1.34 -10.60 14.59
C ASP A 281 0.99 -9.39 15.46
N HIS A 282 1.82 -9.09 16.48
CA HIS A 282 1.59 -8.03 17.48
C HIS A 282 2.86 -7.17 17.61
N PRO A 283 3.09 -6.22 16.70
CA PRO A 283 4.25 -5.37 16.73
C PRO A 283 4.02 -4.17 17.66
N ASN A 284 5.06 -3.74 18.37
CA ASN A 284 5.00 -2.55 19.24
C ASN A 284 5.21 -1.24 18.47
N PHE A 285 5.43 -1.31 17.15
CA PHE A 285 5.71 -0.22 16.24
C PHE A 285 5.40 -0.70 14.82
N VAL A 286 4.99 0.21 13.94
CA VAL A 286 4.57 -0.14 12.58
C VAL A 286 5.68 0.05 11.53
N GLY A 287 6.84 0.59 11.91
CA GLY A 287 7.98 0.80 11.02
C GLY A 287 9.06 1.76 11.56
N ALA A 288 10.06 2.05 10.74
CA ALA A 288 11.08 3.08 10.97
C ALA A 288 11.77 3.49 9.66
N THR A 289 12.20 4.74 9.56
CA THR A 289 12.98 5.30 8.44
C THR A 289 13.75 6.54 8.90
N TYR A 290 14.72 7.00 8.11
CA TYR A 290 15.41 8.25 8.39
C TYR A 290 14.71 9.44 7.73
N HIS A 291 14.42 10.49 8.50
CA HIS A 291 13.78 11.69 7.97
C HIS A 291 14.67 12.43 6.96
N GLY A 292 14.13 12.76 5.78
CA GLY A 292 14.78 13.58 4.76
C GLY A 292 16.02 12.96 4.10
N MET A 293 16.15 11.63 4.15
CA MET A 293 17.29 10.87 3.61
C MET A 293 16.98 10.15 2.29
N ALA A 294 15.89 10.51 1.61
CA ALA A 294 15.59 10.01 0.28
C ALA A 294 16.77 10.27 -0.67
N CYS A 295 17.08 9.29 -1.51
CA CYS A 295 18.22 9.30 -2.44
C CYS A 295 19.62 9.32 -1.80
N ASP A 296 19.75 9.34 -0.46
CA ASP A 296 21.04 9.10 0.18
C ASP A 296 21.38 7.60 0.11
N PRO A 297 22.48 7.19 -0.54
CA PRO A 297 22.77 5.76 -0.75
C PRO A 297 22.95 4.97 0.56
N LYS A 298 23.26 5.64 1.67
CA LYS A 298 23.47 5.03 2.98
C LYS A 298 22.22 4.99 3.83
N PHE A 299 21.28 5.92 3.65
CA PHE A 299 20.14 6.12 4.56
C PHE A 299 18.77 6.10 3.87
N SER A 300 18.71 5.92 2.55
CA SER A 300 17.49 5.76 1.75
C SER A 300 16.86 4.38 1.97
N ALA A 301 16.42 4.09 3.19
CA ALA A 301 15.73 2.86 3.50
C ALA A 301 14.74 3.01 4.65
N GLY A 302 13.74 2.14 4.67
CA GLY A 302 12.82 1.98 5.78
C GLY A 302 12.49 0.52 6.04
N ILE A 303 11.90 0.26 7.20
CA ILE A 303 11.28 -1.03 7.53
C ILE A 303 9.82 -0.79 7.90
N LEU A 304 8.94 -1.72 7.55
CA LEU A 304 7.55 -1.73 7.99
C LEU A 304 7.20 -3.08 8.59
N LEU A 305 6.36 -3.05 9.62
CA LEU A 305 5.85 -4.23 10.29
C LEU A 305 4.35 -4.33 10.04
N HIS A 306 3.91 -5.43 9.43
CA HIS A 306 2.52 -5.73 9.17
C HIS A 306 1.92 -6.51 10.36
N PRO A 307 1.05 -5.88 11.18
CA PRO A 307 0.24 -6.59 12.18
C PRO A 307 -0.84 -7.46 11.53
N ARG A 308 -1.30 -8.50 12.23
CA ARG A 308 -2.37 -9.39 11.72
C ARG A 308 -3.69 -8.66 11.42
N THR A 309 -3.94 -7.58 12.16
CA THR A 309 -5.25 -6.92 12.26
C THR A 309 -5.46 -5.80 11.26
N ILE A 310 -4.45 -5.41 10.49
CA ILE A 310 -4.60 -4.39 9.44
C ILE A 310 -4.68 -5.05 8.06
N SER A 311 -5.39 -4.39 7.15
CA SER A 311 -5.44 -4.81 5.76
C SER A 311 -4.21 -4.33 4.97
N LEU A 312 -4.04 -4.82 3.74
CA LEU A 312 -2.97 -4.36 2.84
C LEU A 312 -3.14 -2.88 2.46
N GLU A 313 -4.38 -2.40 2.41
CA GLU A 313 -4.72 -1.00 2.14
C GLU A 313 -4.24 -0.10 3.27
N ALA A 314 -4.57 -0.43 4.52
CA ALA A 314 -4.06 0.27 5.69
C ALA A 314 -2.53 0.23 5.74
N PHE A 315 -1.94 -0.94 5.45
CA PHE A 315 -0.49 -1.09 5.36
C PHE A 315 0.17 -0.20 4.29
N SER A 316 -0.52 0.06 3.18
CA SER A 316 -0.05 0.98 2.13
C SER A 316 0.03 2.42 2.61
N ILE A 317 -0.87 2.85 3.51
CA ILE A 317 -0.83 4.20 4.12
C ILE A 317 0.43 4.33 4.97
N VAL A 318 0.76 3.31 5.76
CA VAL A 318 2.00 3.29 6.57
C VAL A 318 3.24 3.39 5.69
N LEU A 319 3.27 2.67 4.56
CA LEU A 319 4.41 2.73 3.64
C LEU A 319 4.48 4.10 2.95
N ALA A 320 3.34 4.68 2.58
CA ALA A 320 3.26 6.04 2.06
C ALA A 320 3.81 7.07 3.07
N GLN A 321 3.45 6.96 4.35
CA GLN A 321 3.98 7.79 5.42
C GLN A 321 5.49 7.68 5.54
N LEU A 322 6.06 6.46 5.54
CA LEU A 322 7.51 6.28 5.62
C LEU A 322 8.24 6.79 4.37
N ILE A 323 7.62 6.69 3.18
CA ILE A 323 8.16 7.33 1.97
C ILE A 323 8.12 8.85 2.13
N GLY A 324 7.02 9.41 2.62
CA GLY A 324 6.89 10.83 2.93
C GLY A 324 7.96 11.32 3.90
N ILE A 325 8.18 10.61 5.01
CA ILE A 325 9.22 10.93 6.00
C ILE A 325 10.61 10.87 5.40
N ASN A 326 10.90 9.84 4.60
CA ASN A 326 12.20 9.75 3.93
C ASN A 326 12.40 10.90 2.93
N LEU A 327 11.34 11.39 2.29
CA LEU A 327 11.35 12.61 1.46
C LEU A 327 11.43 13.92 2.27
N GLY A 328 11.25 13.87 3.59
CA GLY A 328 11.36 15.03 4.50
C GLY A 328 10.03 15.64 4.92
N LEU A 329 8.91 14.93 4.75
CA LEU A 329 7.65 15.28 5.40
C LEU A 329 7.71 14.89 6.89
N ALA A 330 7.03 15.66 7.72
CA ALA A 330 6.78 15.29 9.11
C ALA A 330 5.34 14.80 9.26
N TYR A 331 5.02 14.18 10.40
CA TYR A 331 3.62 13.96 10.76
C TYR A 331 2.86 15.28 10.84
N ASP A 332 1.59 15.21 10.49
CA ASP A 332 0.67 16.34 10.62
C ASP A 332 0.48 16.71 12.08
N ASP A 333 0.48 18.02 12.34
CA ASP A 333 0.05 18.56 13.62
C ASP A 333 -1.48 18.42 13.70
N LEU A 334 -1.94 17.62 14.67
CA LEU A 334 -3.35 17.31 14.89
C LEU A 334 -4.26 18.54 15.03
N TYR A 335 -3.71 19.70 15.36
CA TYR A 335 -4.47 20.94 15.55
C TYR A 335 -4.34 21.93 14.39
N ASN A 336 -3.28 21.83 13.59
CA ASN A 336 -2.90 22.87 12.64
C ASN A 336 -2.88 22.40 11.17
N CYS A 337 -2.93 21.09 10.92
CA CYS A 337 -3.03 20.53 9.57
C CYS A 337 -4.49 20.20 9.23
N TYR A 338 -4.92 20.61 8.03
CA TYR A 338 -6.25 20.30 7.48
C TYR A 338 -6.11 19.70 6.09
N CYS A 339 -6.83 18.61 5.86
CA CYS A 339 -7.03 18.02 4.54
C CYS A 339 -8.54 17.98 4.23
N PRO A 340 -8.93 18.01 2.93
CA PRO A 340 -10.33 17.92 2.53
C PRO A 340 -10.97 16.57 2.90
N GLU A 341 -10.16 15.52 2.94
CA GLU A 341 -10.54 14.15 3.31
C GLU A 341 -10.67 14.02 4.84
N SER A 342 -11.34 12.97 5.31
CA SER A 342 -11.58 12.75 6.76
C SER A 342 -10.30 12.57 7.57
N THR A 343 -9.20 12.13 6.96
CA THR A 343 -7.91 11.94 7.63
C THR A 343 -6.78 12.13 6.64
N CYS A 344 -5.78 12.89 7.04
CA CYS A 344 -4.63 13.19 6.18
C CYS A 344 -3.66 12.00 6.21
N ILE A 345 -2.99 11.70 5.09
CA ILE A 345 -2.06 10.56 5.01
C ILE A 345 -0.95 10.67 6.08
N MET A 346 -0.45 11.88 6.35
CA MET A 346 0.57 12.12 7.35
C MET A 346 -0.01 12.28 8.77
N ASN A 347 -1.28 11.99 9.01
CA ASN A 347 -1.81 11.88 10.37
C ASN A 347 -1.27 10.59 11.01
N PRO A 348 -0.71 10.64 12.23
CA PRO A 348 -0.15 9.45 12.87
C PRO A 348 -1.13 8.29 13.11
N GLY A 349 -2.43 8.58 13.16
CA GLY A 349 -3.51 7.59 13.27
C GLY A 349 -4.18 7.24 11.94
N ALA A 350 -3.61 7.65 10.80
CA ALA A 350 -4.13 7.28 9.48
C ALA A 350 -3.82 5.80 9.18
N MET A 351 -4.72 4.90 9.56
CA MET A 351 -4.74 3.48 9.21
C MET A 351 -6.18 2.97 9.14
#